data_AF-A0AAJ3YIE6-F1
#
_entry.id   AF-A0AAJ3YIE6-F1
#
_cell.length_a   1.000
_cell.length_b   1.000
_cell.length_c   1.000
_cell.angle_alpha   90.00
_cell.angle_beta   90.00
_cell.angle_gamma   90.00
#
_symmetry.space_group_name_H-M   'P 1'
#
loop_
_entity.id
_entity.type
_entity.pdbx_description
1 polymer ?
#
loop_
_entity_poly.entity_id
_entity_poly.type
_entity_poly.pdbx_seq_one_letter_code
_entity_poly.pdbx_strand_id
1 'polypeptide(L)'
;MSDKNPAAQKIARLMQWVLNAGLLILAFILMVFLGKETVHLANVLFSTGEQASSYLLIEGIVIYFLYFEFIALIVKYFQSGYHFPLRYFVYIGITAIIRLIIVDHKNPFDTLCYSAAILLLVITLWLANSNRLKRE
;
A
#
# COMPACT_ATOMS: atom_id res chain seq x y z
N MET A 1 -37.54 -0.14 9.47
CA MET A 1 -37.39 -0.10 7.99
C MET A 1 -36.90 1.30 7.64
N SER A 2 -35.59 1.46 7.44
CA SER A 2 -34.92 2.76 7.41
C SER A 2 -35.24 3.50 6.10
N ASP A 3 -35.94 4.62 6.24
CA ASP A 3 -36.26 5.57 5.20
C ASP A 3 -34.97 6.20 4.67
N LYS A 4 -34.41 5.62 3.60
CA LYS A 4 -33.15 6.08 3.01
C LYS A 4 -33.43 7.31 2.15
N ASN A 5 -33.09 8.49 2.67
CA ASN A 5 -33.15 9.76 1.93
C ASN A 5 -32.52 9.61 0.51
N PRO A 6 -33.30 9.82 -0.57
CA PRO A 6 -32.82 9.64 -1.94
C PRO A 6 -31.66 10.58 -2.31
N ALA A 7 -31.53 11.72 -1.64
CA ALA A 7 -30.40 12.65 -1.83
C ALA A 7 -29.08 12.04 -1.32
N ALA A 8 -29.09 11.40 -0.15
CA ALA A 8 -27.89 10.79 0.44
C ALA A 8 -27.35 9.64 -0.44
N GLN A 9 -28.24 8.83 -1.03
CA GLN A 9 -27.83 7.75 -1.94
C GLN A 9 -27.21 8.29 -3.24
N LYS A 10 -27.74 9.39 -3.79
CA LYS A 10 -27.18 10.04 -4.98
C LYS A 10 -25.80 10.61 -4.71
N ILE A 11 -25.61 11.27 -3.56
CA ILE A 11 -24.30 11.79 -3.14
C ILE A 11 -23.29 10.66 -2.96
N ALA A 12 -23.66 9.58 -2.27
CA ALA A 12 -22.80 8.43 -2.10
C ALA A 12 -22.37 7.80 -3.44
N ARG A 13 -23.31 7.67 -4.40
CA ARG A 13 -23.00 7.18 -5.75
C ARG A 13 -22.06 8.12 -6.51
N LEU A 14 -22.24 9.43 -6.40
CA LEU A 14 -21.35 10.41 -7.02
C LEU A 14 -19.93 10.30 -6.43
N MET A 15 -19.80 10.26 -5.10
CA MET A 15 -18.51 10.10 -4.43
C MET A 15 -17.83 8.78 -4.83
N GLN A 16 -18.60 7.69 -4.93
CA GLN A 16 -18.09 6.40 -5.40
C GLN A 16 -17.54 6.48 -6.81
N TRP A 17 -18.26 7.16 -7.72
CA TRP A 17 -17.82 7.32 -9.10
C TRP A 17 -16.53 8.13 -9.20
N VAL A 18 -16.44 9.23 -8.45
CA VAL A 18 -15.22 10.05 -8.36
C VAL A 18 -14.04 9.24 -7.80
N LEU A 19 -14.26 8.47 -6.73
CA LEU A 19 -13.25 7.60 -6.12
C LEU A 19 -12.74 6.54 -7.11
N ASN A 20 -13.65 5.86 -7.81
CA ASN A 20 -13.30 4.85 -8.80
C ASN A 20 -12.49 5.44 -9.96
N ALA A 21 -12.89 6.60 -10.47
CA ALA A 21 -12.16 7.31 -11.53
C ALA A 21 -10.75 7.69 -11.05
N GLY A 22 -10.62 8.24 -9.83
CA GLY A 22 -9.34 8.57 -9.23
C GLY A 22 -8.43 7.35 -9.07
N LEU A 23 -8.96 6.21 -8.60
CA LEU A 23 -8.20 4.98 -8.43
C LEU A 23 -7.73 4.38 -9.76
N LEU A 24 -8.53 4.48 -10.82
CA LEU A 24 -8.11 4.04 -12.16
C LEU A 24 -6.98 4.90 -12.71
N ILE A 25 -7.07 6.22 -12.58
CA ILE A 25 -6.01 7.15 -13.00
C ILE A 25 -4.73 6.86 -12.20
N LEU A 26 -4.85 6.68 -10.89
CA LEU A 26 -3.72 6.36 -10.03
C LEU A 26 -3.06 5.03 -10.41
N ALA A 27 -3.85 3.98 -10.64
CA ALA A 27 -3.34 2.68 -11.07
C ALA A 27 -2.56 2.78 -12.39
N PHE A 28 -3.08 3.57 -13.33
CA PHE A 28 -2.40 3.81 -14.61
C PHE A 28 -1.06 4.52 -14.42
N ILE A 29 -1.01 5.59 -13.62
CA ILE A 29 0.23 6.32 -13.30
C ILE A 29 1.25 5.40 -12.63
N LEU A 30 0.82 4.62 -11.63
CA LEU A 30 1.69 3.67 -10.93
C LEU A 30 2.24 2.58 -11.86
N MET A 31 1.43 2.09 -12.81
CA MET A 31 1.88 1.12 -13.80
C MET A 31 2.98 1.68 -14.71
N VAL A 32 2.87 2.94 -15.11
CA VAL A 32 3.93 3.63 -15.86
C VAL A 32 5.19 3.80 -15.02
N PHE A 33 5.08 4.23 -13.76
CA PHE A 33 6.24 4.36 -12.88
C PHE A 33 6.91 3.01 -12.60
N LEU A 34 6.13 1.96 -12.39
CA LEU A 34 6.63 0.59 -12.22
C LEU A 34 7.49 0.17 -13.43
N GLY A 35 7.01 0.40 -14.65
CA GLY A 35 7.76 0.09 -15.87
C GLY A 35 9.03 0.92 -16.02
N LYS A 36 9.00 2.21 -15.68
CA LYS A 36 10.21 3.06 -15.68
C LYS A 36 11.24 2.57 -14.68
N GLU A 37 10.81 2.18 -13.49
CA GLU A 37 11.68 1.64 -12.45
C GLU A 37 12.28 0.29 -12.85
N THR A 38 11.53 -0.57 -13.56
CA THR A 38 12.06 -1.82 -14.13
C THR A 38 13.22 -1.56 -15.08
N VAL A 39 13.08 -0.58 -15.98
CA VAL A 39 14.15 -0.22 -16.92
C VAL A 39 15.34 0.38 -16.18
N HIS A 40 15.11 1.19 -15.16
CA HIS A 40 16.18 1.75 -14.33
C HIS A 40 16.97 0.65 -13.62
N LEU A 41 16.30 -0.26 -12.92
CA LEU A 41 16.92 -1.39 -12.23
C LEU A 41 17.67 -2.31 -13.19
N ALA A 42 17.12 -2.58 -14.38
CA ALA A 42 17.80 -3.36 -15.40
C ALA A 42 19.11 -2.67 -15.85
N ASN A 43 19.07 -1.37 -16.12
CA ASN A 43 20.27 -0.61 -16.50
C ASN A 43 21.32 -0.64 -15.39
N VAL A 44 20.94 -0.48 -14.12
CA VAL A 44 21.87 -0.54 -12.99
C VAL A 44 22.49 -1.94 -12.87
N LEU A 45 21.70 -3.00 -13.08
CA LEU A 45 22.17 -4.39 -13.05
C LEU A 45 23.19 -4.71 -14.15
N PHE A 46 22.98 -4.19 -15.36
CA PHE A 46 23.84 -4.47 -16.51
C PHE A 46 25.04 -3.52 -16.65
N SER A 47 25.03 -2.34 -16.00
CA SER A 47 26.03 -1.29 -16.25
C SER A 47 27.25 -1.29 -15.32
N THR A 48 27.25 -1.90 -14.13
CA THR A 48 28.38 -1.68 -13.21
C THR A 48 28.71 -2.82 -12.24
N GLY A 49 29.97 -3.26 -12.28
CA GLY A 49 30.62 -4.14 -11.31
C GLY A 49 31.31 -3.41 -10.15
N GLU A 50 30.61 -2.60 -9.35
CA GLU A 50 31.16 -2.07 -8.09
C GLU A 50 30.10 -1.90 -6.98
N GLN A 51 30.56 -1.96 -5.73
CA GLN A 51 29.81 -2.03 -4.47
C GLN A 51 28.85 -0.85 -4.22
N ALA A 52 29.06 0.30 -4.86
CA ALA A 52 28.14 1.45 -4.80
C ALA A 52 26.80 1.18 -5.52
N SER A 53 26.77 0.21 -6.46
CA SER A 53 25.54 -0.20 -7.15
C SER A 53 24.57 -0.93 -6.23
N SER A 54 25.04 -1.64 -5.20
CA SER A 54 24.20 -2.47 -4.34
C SER A 54 23.21 -1.65 -3.52
N TYR A 55 23.61 -0.49 -3.00
CA TYR A 55 22.70 0.39 -2.25
C TYR A 55 21.62 0.97 -3.17
N LEU A 56 22.01 1.45 -4.35
CA LEU A 56 21.07 1.97 -5.36
C LEU A 56 20.09 0.88 -5.84
N LEU A 57 20.56 -0.36 -6.00
CA LEU A 57 19.72 -1.50 -6.36
C LEU A 57 18.70 -1.81 -5.26
N ILE A 58 19.12 -1.87 -4.00
CA ILE A 58 18.21 -2.13 -2.88
C ILE A 58 17.15 -1.03 -2.79
N GLU A 59 17.56 0.24 -2.92
CA GLU A 59 16.65 1.38 -2.93
C GLU A 59 15.62 1.28 -4.05
N GLY A 60 16.06 1.05 -5.29
CA GLY A 60 15.16 0.89 -6.44
C GLY A 60 14.23 -0.34 -6.31
N ILE A 61 14.71 -1.45 -5.76
CA ILE A 61 13.86 -2.64 -5.49
C ILE A 61 12.76 -2.33 -4.48
N VAL A 62 13.07 -1.56 -3.43
CA VAL A 62 12.10 -1.18 -2.41
C VAL A 62 11.02 -0.26 -3.00
N ILE A 63 11.43 0.69 -3.85
CA ILE A 63 10.52 1.58 -4.61
C ILE A 63 9.66 0.77 -5.59
N TYR A 64 10.25 -0.16 -6.33
CA TYR A 64 9.53 -1.04 -7.24
C TYR A 64 8.45 -1.84 -6.51
N PHE A 65 8.79 -2.44 -5.38
CA PHE A 65 7.83 -3.17 -4.55
C PHE A 65 6.74 -2.24 -4.00
N LEU A 66 7.00 -0.93 -3.83
CA LEU A 66 6.01 0.04 -3.34
C LEU A 66 4.92 0.25 -4.37
N TYR A 67 5.30 0.48 -5.61
CA TYR A 67 4.35 0.60 -6.72
C TYR A 67 3.53 -0.68 -6.88
N PHE A 68 4.17 -1.84 -6.82
CA PHE A 68 3.48 -3.13 -6.88
C PHE A 68 2.43 -3.30 -5.77
N GLU A 69 2.78 -2.94 -4.53
CA GLU A 69 1.86 -3.04 -3.38
C GLU A 69 0.63 -2.14 -3.54
N PHE A 70 0.81 -0.89 -3.95
CA PHE A 70 -0.30 0.02 -4.19
C PHE A 70 -1.19 -0.44 -5.34
N ILE A 71 -0.61 -0.94 -6.43
CA ILE A 71 -1.38 -1.54 -7.53
C ILE A 71 -2.20 -2.73 -7.01
N ALA A 72 -1.61 -3.62 -6.20
CA ALA A 72 -2.31 -4.76 -5.61
C ALA A 72 -3.48 -4.31 -4.71
N LEU A 73 -3.31 -3.23 -3.95
CA LEU A 73 -4.39 -2.64 -3.15
C LEU A 73 -5.55 -2.14 -4.03
N ILE A 74 -5.25 -1.44 -5.12
CA ILE A 74 -6.28 -0.94 -6.05
C ILE A 74 -7.03 -2.12 -6.70
N VAL A 75 -6.31 -3.16 -7.13
CA VAL A 75 -6.92 -4.38 -7.67
C VAL A 75 -7.84 -5.04 -6.63
N LYS A 76 -7.39 -5.14 -5.36
CA LYS A 76 -8.20 -5.71 -4.27
C LYS A 76 -9.44 -4.88 -3.96
N TYR A 77 -9.36 -3.56 -4.07
CA TYR A 77 -10.52 -2.67 -3.92
C TYR A 77 -11.60 -2.99 -4.95
N PHE A 78 -11.25 -3.14 -6.22
CA PHE A 78 -12.21 -3.51 -7.27
C PHE A 78 -12.73 -4.95 -7.10
N GLN A 79 -11.87 -5.90 -6.71
CA GLN A 79 -12.27 -7.29 -6.43
C GLN A 79 -13.24 -7.41 -5.24
N SER A 80 -13.16 -6.50 -4.27
CA SER A 80 -13.99 -6.52 -3.05
C SER A 80 -15.33 -5.79 -3.20
N GLY A 81 -15.78 -5.54 -4.43
CA GLY A 81 -17.07 -4.87 -4.70
C GLY A 81 -17.06 -3.37 -4.36
N TYR A 82 -15.94 -2.69 -4.60
CA TYR A 82 -15.73 -1.26 -4.31
C TYR A 82 -15.78 -0.87 -2.82
N HIS A 83 -15.63 -1.86 -1.94
CA HIS A 83 -15.42 -1.63 -0.52
C HIS A 83 -13.92 -1.74 -0.22
N PHE A 84 -13.36 -0.79 0.54
CA PHE A 84 -11.98 -0.89 1.01
C PHE A 84 -11.90 -1.93 2.13
N PRO A 85 -11.23 -3.08 1.91
CA PRO A 85 -11.17 -4.10 2.93
C PRO A 85 -10.12 -3.67 3.97
N LEU A 86 -10.59 -3.22 5.13
CA LEU A 86 -9.77 -2.59 6.18
C LEU A 86 -8.54 -3.43 6.57
N ARG A 87 -8.69 -4.77 6.54
CA ARG A 87 -7.61 -5.73 6.82
C ARG A 87 -6.41 -5.57 5.88
N TYR A 88 -6.66 -5.40 4.58
CA TYR A 88 -5.58 -5.25 3.60
C TYR A 88 -4.88 -3.92 3.75
N PHE A 89 -5.61 -2.86 4.11
CA PHE A 89 -5.02 -1.57 4.41
C PHE A 89 -4.02 -1.67 5.58
N VAL A 90 -4.37 -2.41 6.63
CA VAL A 90 -3.45 -2.66 7.75
C VAL A 90 -2.23 -3.49 7.31
N TYR A 91 -2.39 -4.51 6.47
CA TYR A 91 -1.26 -5.27 5.91
C TYR A 91 -0.31 -4.39 5.09
N ILE A 92 -0.85 -3.51 4.24
CA ILE A 92 -0.06 -2.53 3.47
C ILE A 92 0.71 -1.61 4.43
N GLY A 93 0.04 -1.11 5.48
CA GLY A 93 0.69 -0.26 6.49
C GLY A 93 1.86 -0.97 7.19
N ILE A 94 1.70 -2.23 7.57
CA ILE A 94 2.78 -3.03 8.20
C ILE A 94 3.95 -3.18 7.23
N THR A 95 3.69 -3.60 5.99
CA THR A 95 4.74 -3.80 4.98
C THR A 95 5.45 -2.50 4.59
N ALA A 96 4.75 -1.36 4.60
CA ALA A 96 5.34 -0.04 4.38
C ALA A 96 6.33 0.35 5.50
N ILE A 97 5.97 0.14 6.77
CA ILE A 97 6.87 0.44 7.90
C ILE A 97 8.07 -0.52 7.89
N ILE A 98 7.86 -1.81 7.62
CA ILE A 98 8.97 -2.78 7.49
C ILE A 98 9.95 -2.33 6.39
N ARG A 99 9.44 -1.88 5.25
CA ARG A 99 10.29 -1.36 4.16
C ARG A 99 11.04 -0.10 4.55
N LEU A 100 10.41 0.81 5.28
CA LEU A 100 11.06 2.01 5.78
C LEU A 100 12.27 1.66 6.65
N ILE A 101 12.13 0.67 7.56
CA ILE A 101 13.22 0.20 8.42
C ILE A 101 14.38 -0.41 7.60
N ILE A 102 14.09 -1.13 6.52
CA ILE A 102 15.12 -1.75 5.66
C ILE A 102 15.95 -0.68 4.94
N VAL A 103 15.31 0.39 4.46
CA VAL A 103 15.98 1.45 3.68
C VAL A 103 16.68 2.48 4.56
N ASP A 104 16.03 2.92 5.65
CA ASP A 104 16.53 3.99 6.51
C ASP A 104 16.79 3.47 7.92
N HIS A 105 18.07 3.26 8.24
CA HIS A 105 18.53 2.75 9.53
C HIS A 105 19.59 3.65 10.18
N LYS A 106 19.49 4.96 10.00
CA LYS A 106 20.51 5.91 10.51
C LYS A 106 20.46 6.14 12.03
N ASN A 107 19.28 6.06 12.65
CA ASN A 107 19.11 6.31 14.08
C ASN A 107 18.38 5.15 14.78
N PRO A 108 19.00 4.51 15.80
CA PRO A 108 18.39 3.38 16.50
C PRO A 108 17.07 3.73 17.22
N PHE A 109 16.85 5.00 17.60
CA PHE A 109 15.61 5.43 18.24
C PHE A 109 14.41 5.42 17.28
N ASP A 110 14.62 5.82 16.02
CA ASP A 110 13.55 5.83 15.01
C ASP A 110 13.11 4.40 14.67
N THR A 111 14.08 3.49 14.51
CA THR A 111 13.82 2.06 14.31
C THR A 111 13.01 1.46 15.46
N LEU A 112 13.29 1.86 16.71
CA LEU A 112 12.53 1.40 17.88
C LEU A 112 11.08 1.89 17.83
N CYS A 113 10.86 3.16 17.48
CA CYS A 113 9.52 3.73 17.28
C CYS A 113 8.75 3.03 16.16
N TYR A 114 9.39 2.76 15.02
CA TYR A 114 8.78 2.03 13.91
C TYR A 114 8.41 0.59 14.29
N SER A 115 9.26 -0.09 15.06
CA SER A 115 8.95 -1.43 15.61
C SER A 115 7.74 -1.38 16.54
N ALA A 116 7.64 -0.38 17.43
CA ALA A 116 6.47 -0.16 18.27
C ALA A 116 5.20 0.13 17.46
N ALA A 117 5.30 0.89 16.37
CA ALA A 117 4.19 1.13 15.47
C ALA A 117 3.71 -0.16 14.77
N ILE A 118 4.63 -1.04 14.36
CA ILE A 118 4.28 -2.36 13.82
C ILE A 118 3.52 -3.19 14.88
N LEU A 119 3.99 -3.21 16.13
CA LEU A 119 3.30 -3.91 17.22
C LEU A 119 1.86 -3.38 17.40
N LEU A 120 1.64 -2.07 17.35
CA LEU A 120 0.30 -1.47 17.42
C LEU A 120 -0.58 -1.88 16.24
N LEU A 121 -0.05 -1.92 15.02
CA LEU A 121 -0.80 -2.37 13.84
C LEU A 121 -1.14 -3.86 13.92
N VAL A 122 -0.22 -4.69 14.41
CA VAL A 122 -0.47 -6.13 14.63
C VAL A 122 -1.53 -6.34 15.71
N ILE A 123 -1.52 -5.59 16.81
CA ILE A 123 -2.56 -5.63 17.84
C ILE A 123 -3.91 -5.18 17.26
N THR A 124 -3.91 -4.12 16.45
CA THR A 124 -5.12 -3.63 15.76
C THR A 124 -5.70 -4.69 14.83
N LEU A 125 -4.84 -5.36 14.05
CA LEU A 125 -5.23 -6.46 13.18
C LEU A 125 -5.76 -7.65 13.99
N TRP A 126 -5.10 -7.99 15.10
CA TRP A 126 -5.54 -9.06 15.99
C TRP A 126 -6.91 -8.74 16.58
N LEU A 127 -7.14 -7.52 17.03
CA LEU A 127 -8.42 -7.09 17.58
C LEU A 127 -9.53 -7.10 16.52
N ALA A 128 -9.24 -6.57 15.32
CA ALA A 128 -10.16 -6.57 14.18
C ALA A 128 -10.47 -7.98 13.64
N ASN A 129 -9.54 -8.94 13.80
CA ASN A 129 -9.71 -10.33 13.38
C ASN A 129 -10.20 -11.26 14.50
N SER A 130 -10.05 -10.88 15.77
CA SER A 130 -10.59 -11.61 16.91
C SER A 130 -12.12 -11.61 16.79
N ASN A 131 -12.77 -12.74 17.14
CA ASN A 131 -14.14 -13.11 16.79
C ASN A 131 -15.30 -12.19 17.29
N ARG A 132 -15.09 -10.89 17.54
CA ARG A 132 -16.13 -9.91 17.90
C ARG A 132 -16.82 -9.24 16.70
N LEU A 133 -16.26 -9.34 15.50
CA LEU A 133 -16.88 -8.84 14.24
C LEU A 133 -17.09 -9.95 13.19
N LYS A 134 -16.95 -11.21 13.61
CA LYS A 134 -17.37 -12.40 12.85
C LYS A 134 -18.84 -12.73 13.17
N ARG A 135 -19.68 -11.71 13.29
CA ARG A 135 -21.13 -11.89 13.27
C ARG A 135 -21.57 -11.44 11.89
N GLU A 136 -21.96 -12.45 11.11
CA GLU A 136 -22.83 -12.31 9.96
C GLU A 136 -23.93 -11.25 10.18
#